data_AF-A0A2K3MLG1-F1
#
_entry.id   AF-A0A2K3MLG1-F1
#
_cell.length_a   1.000
_cell.length_b   1.000
_cell.length_c   1.000
_cell.angle_alpha   90.00
_cell.angle_beta   90.00
_cell.angle_gamma   90.00
#
_symmetry.space_group_name_H-M   'P 1'
#
loop_
_entity.id
_entity.type
_entity.pdbx_description
1 polymer ?
#
loop_
_entity_poly.entity_id
_entity_poly.type
_entity_poly.pdbx_seq_one_letter_code
_entity_poly.pdbx_strand_id
1 'polypeptide(L)'
;MGLNIECRVASGYEKLEYPDINCRKCIAILTDFGGVDDGKTSSTKVFPHAIGNLSQYAYGSGALLVVSHGKWLIESLNLTSHFIIFLQNEVVILTSQDELEWPLLHVLASYGR
;
A
#
# COMPACT_ATOMS: atom_id res chain seq x y z
N MET A 1 7.82 -19.59 -4.28
CA MET A 1 7.36 -19.76 -2.88
C MET A 1 7.47 -18.39 -2.22
N GLY A 2 6.41 -17.59 -2.28
CA GLY A 2 6.42 -16.26 -1.66
C GLY A 2 6.24 -16.41 -0.15
N LEU A 3 7.09 -15.76 0.64
CA LEU A 3 6.92 -15.70 2.09
C LEU A 3 5.59 -15.02 2.40
N ASN A 4 4.72 -15.69 3.17
CA ASN A 4 3.60 -15.02 3.81
C ASN A 4 4.18 -14.07 4.87
N ILE A 5 4.17 -12.78 4.57
CA ILE A 5 4.59 -11.75 5.52
C ILE A 5 3.47 -11.65 6.55
N GLU A 6 3.80 -11.97 7.80
CA GLU A 6 2.84 -12.10 8.89
C GLU A 6 2.40 -10.72 9.37
N CYS A 7 1.08 -10.48 9.42
CA CYS A 7 0.54 -9.24 9.97
C CYS A 7 0.95 -9.05 11.41
N ARG A 8 1.54 -7.89 11.70
CA ARG A 8 1.78 -7.50 13.09
C ARG A 8 0.47 -6.97 13.66
N VAL A 9 0.04 -7.57 14.76
CA VAL A 9 -1.02 -7.01 15.60
C VAL A 9 -0.53 -5.63 16.06
N ALA A 10 -1.42 -4.64 16.07
CA ALA A 10 -1.10 -3.22 16.32
C ALA A 10 -0.33 -2.93 17.63
N SER A 11 -0.16 -3.91 18.53
CA SER A 11 0.57 -3.75 19.79
C SER A 11 2.10 -3.52 19.65
N GLY A 12 2.66 -3.55 18.44
CA GLY A 12 4.08 -3.24 18.18
C GLY A 12 4.35 -1.85 17.59
N TYR A 13 3.29 -1.10 17.24
CA TYR A 13 3.36 0.25 16.65
C TYR A 13 2.54 1.22 17.51
N GLU A 14 2.89 1.34 18.79
CA GLU A 14 2.12 2.08 19.82
C GLU A 14 2.05 3.61 19.61
N LYS A 15 2.52 4.16 18.49
CA LYS A 15 2.49 5.61 18.27
C LYS A 15 2.42 6.03 16.81
N LEU A 16 1.44 5.53 16.08
CA LEU A 16 0.95 6.30 14.93
C LEU A 16 -0.04 7.33 15.50
N GLU A 17 0.25 8.63 15.34
CA GLU A 17 -0.51 9.76 15.92
C GLU A 17 -1.95 9.89 15.39
N TYR A 18 -2.48 8.88 14.70
CA TYR A 18 -3.82 8.85 14.13
C TYR A 18 -4.68 7.76 14.78
N PRO A 19 -5.68 8.09 15.61
CA PRO A 19 -6.48 7.13 16.36
C PRO A 19 -7.28 6.16 15.47
N ASP A 20 -7.66 6.55 14.26
CA ASP A 20 -8.36 5.67 13.28
C ASP A 20 -7.51 4.48 12.81
N ILE A 21 -6.18 4.57 12.97
CA ILE A 21 -5.25 3.50 12.61
C ILE A 21 -5.33 2.33 13.60
N ASN A 22 -5.70 2.60 14.86
CA ASN A 22 -5.68 1.61 15.93
C ASN A 22 -6.82 0.57 15.85
N CYS A 23 -7.81 0.80 14.96
CA CYS A 23 -8.93 -0.12 14.72
C CYS A 23 -8.62 -1.18 13.65
N ARG A 24 -7.47 -1.14 12.98
CA ARG A 24 -7.07 -2.13 11.96
C ARG A 24 -6.26 -3.26 12.62
N LYS A 25 -6.76 -4.49 12.53
CA LYS A 25 -6.13 -5.71 13.08
C LYS A 25 -4.80 -6.05 12.39
N CYS A 26 -4.60 -5.63 11.15
CA CYS A 26 -3.36 -5.83 10.43
C CYS A 26 -2.71 -4.51 10.02
N ILE A 27 -1.45 -4.36 10.44
CA ILE A 27 -0.54 -3.31 10.01
C ILE A 27 0.69 -3.98 9.41
N ALA A 28 1.15 -3.49 8.27
CA ALA A 28 2.41 -3.89 7.66
C ALA A 28 3.14 -2.69 7.06
N ILE A 29 4.45 -2.82 6.88
CA ILE A 29 5.32 -1.77 6.35
C ILE A 29 5.72 -2.16 4.93
N LEU A 30 5.72 -1.20 4.00
CA LEU A 30 6.07 -1.46 2.60
C LEU A 30 7.47 -2.09 2.43
N THR A 31 8.43 -1.73 3.27
CA THR A 31 9.80 -2.30 3.27
C THR A 31 9.81 -3.79 3.62
N ASP A 32 8.85 -4.29 4.41
CA ASP A 32 8.74 -5.72 4.73
C ASP A 32 8.38 -6.56 3.48
N PHE A 33 7.82 -5.93 2.46
CA PHE A 33 7.52 -6.53 1.15
C PHE A 33 8.66 -6.34 0.12
N GLY A 34 9.81 -5.81 0.53
CA GLY A 34 10.96 -5.57 -0.33
C GLY A 34 10.92 -4.23 -1.07
N GLY A 35 10.15 -3.27 -0.56
CA GLY A 35 10.15 -1.89 -1.07
C GLY A 35 11.50 -1.19 -0.88
N VAL A 36 11.91 -0.39 -1.86
CA VAL A 36 13.14 0.41 -1.86
C VAL A 36 12.78 1.88 -2.06
N ASP A 37 13.36 2.75 -1.22
CA ASP A 37 13.02 4.17 -1.08
C ASP A 37 14.03 5.13 -1.76
N ASP A 38 14.72 4.65 -2.79
CA ASP A 38 15.78 5.38 -3.52
C ASP A 38 15.25 6.36 -4.59
N GLY A 39 13.94 6.36 -4.85
CA GLY A 39 13.27 7.14 -5.89
C GLY A 39 13.63 6.72 -7.32
N LYS A 40 14.25 5.55 -7.51
CA LYS A 40 14.74 5.06 -8.80
C LYS A 40 14.29 3.63 -9.08
N THR A 41 14.37 2.78 -8.06
CA THR A 41 13.90 1.41 -8.10
C THR A 41 12.38 1.43 -8.15
N SER A 42 11.83 0.95 -9.26
CA SER A 42 10.38 0.88 -9.37
C SER A 42 9.82 -0.10 -8.34
N SER A 43 8.96 0.40 -7.45
CA SER A 43 8.20 -0.38 -6.50
C SER A 43 6.97 -1.05 -7.13
N THR A 44 6.90 -1.07 -8.47
CA THR A 44 5.88 -1.71 -9.33
C THR A 44 5.37 -3.04 -8.78
N LYS A 45 6.25 -3.98 -8.43
CA LYS A 45 5.80 -5.30 -7.93
C LYS A 45 5.49 -5.32 -6.43
N VAL A 46 6.02 -4.37 -5.69
CA VAL A 46 5.96 -4.35 -4.22
C VAL A 46 4.58 -3.92 -3.74
N PHE A 47 4.01 -2.86 -4.31
CA PHE A 47 2.69 -2.38 -3.92
C PHE A 47 1.56 -3.39 -4.20
N PRO A 48 1.41 -3.95 -5.42
CA PRO A 48 0.42 -4.98 -5.70
C PRO A 48 0.64 -6.24 -4.86
N HIS A 49 1.89 -6.60 -4.56
CA HIS A 49 2.19 -7.73 -3.70
C HIS A 49 1.75 -7.47 -2.25
N ALA A 50 2.04 -6.28 -1.70
CA ALA A 50 1.61 -5.88 -0.37
C ALA A 50 0.09 -5.80 -0.26
N ILE A 51 -0.58 -5.13 -1.21
CA ILE A 51 -2.04 -5.03 -1.28
C ILE A 51 -2.67 -6.42 -1.41
N GLY A 52 -2.13 -7.28 -2.29
CA GLY A 52 -2.60 -8.64 -2.49
C GLY A 52 -2.49 -9.48 -1.22
N ASN A 53 -1.36 -9.43 -0.53
CA ASN A 53 -1.16 -10.13 0.75
C ASN A 53 -2.15 -9.62 1.81
N LEU A 54 -2.28 -8.31 1.95
CA LEU A 54 -3.13 -7.68 2.96
C LEU A 54 -4.63 -7.76 2.65
N SER A 55 -5.01 -8.04 1.40
CA SER A 55 -6.42 -8.19 0.98
C SER A 55 -7.14 -9.31 1.73
N GLN A 56 -6.41 -10.32 2.24
CA GLN A 56 -6.99 -11.40 3.05
C GLN A 56 -7.61 -10.90 4.37
N TYR A 57 -7.29 -9.69 4.81
CA TYR A 57 -7.85 -9.07 6.03
C TYR A 57 -9.03 -8.12 5.75
N ALA A 58 -9.46 -7.98 4.49
CA ALA A 58 -10.50 -7.05 4.08
C ALA A 58 -11.84 -7.27 4.81
N TYR A 59 -12.27 -8.52 4.98
CA TYR A 59 -13.56 -8.88 5.61
C TYR A 59 -13.59 -8.78 7.13
N GLY A 60 -12.44 -8.62 7.78
CA GLY A 60 -12.36 -8.43 9.22
C GLY A 60 -12.41 -6.95 9.57
N SER A 61 -11.26 -6.43 9.97
CA SER A 61 -11.09 -5.01 10.29
C SER A 61 -10.48 -4.21 9.14
N GLY A 62 -10.19 -4.82 7.99
CA GLY A 62 -9.33 -4.22 6.96
C GLY A 62 -7.85 -4.21 7.35
N ALA A 63 -7.03 -3.62 6.47
CA ALA A 63 -5.57 -3.57 6.59
C ALA A 63 -5.01 -2.15 6.40
N LEU A 64 -3.85 -1.92 7.02
CA LEU A 64 -3.06 -0.71 6.87
C LEU A 64 -1.68 -1.06 6.30
N LEU A 65 -1.28 -0.37 5.24
CA LEU A 65 0.08 -0.38 4.72
C LEU A 65 0.78 0.94 5.03
N VAL A 66 1.87 0.88 5.77
CA VAL A 66 2.69 2.05 6.13
C VAL A 66 3.80 2.22 5.11
N VAL A 67 3.88 3.41 4.52
CA VAL A 67 5.00 3.85 3.68
C VAL A 67 5.89 4.75 4.53
N SER A 68 7.11 4.27 4.77
CA SER A 68 8.09 4.99 5.58
C SER A 68 8.68 6.17 4.81
N HIS A 69 9.21 7.16 5.53
CA HIS A 69 9.96 8.30 4.95
C HIS A 69 10.93 7.86 3.84
N GLY A 70 11.09 8.68 2.79
CA GLY A 70 11.93 8.35 1.64
C GLY A 70 11.27 8.65 0.30
N LYS A 71 11.91 8.22 -0.80
CA LYS A 71 11.44 8.47 -2.17
C LYS A 71 10.96 7.17 -2.83
N TRP A 72 9.70 7.10 -3.18
CA TRP A 72 9.10 5.87 -3.68
C TRP A 72 8.67 6.07 -5.12
N LEU A 73 9.31 5.36 -6.06
CA LEU A 73 8.86 5.31 -7.45
C LEU A 73 7.76 4.27 -7.60
N ILE A 74 6.56 4.69 -7.99
CA ILE A 74 5.38 3.85 -8.15
C ILE A 74 4.81 3.93 -9.57
N GLU A 75 4.05 2.91 -9.92
CA GLU A 75 3.21 2.86 -11.12
C GLU A 75 1.72 3.07 -10.75
N SER A 76 0.81 2.74 -11.67
CA SER A 76 -0.62 2.68 -11.35
C SER A 76 -0.92 1.71 -10.20
N LEU A 77 -1.72 2.18 -9.24
CA LEU A 77 -2.10 1.41 -8.06
C LEU A 77 -3.59 1.10 -8.13
N ASN A 78 -3.94 -0.18 -7.96
CA ASN A 78 -5.33 -0.61 -7.81
C ASN A 78 -5.62 -0.85 -6.32
N LEU A 79 -6.36 0.07 -5.71
CA LEU A 79 -6.75 -0.05 -4.30
C LEU A 79 -8.00 -0.92 -4.16
N THR A 80 -7.92 -1.91 -3.29
CA THR A 80 -9.06 -2.76 -2.91
C THR A 80 -9.82 -2.18 -1.72
N SER A 81 -11.07 -2.60 -1.53
CA SER A 81 -11.90 -2.18 -0.39
C SER A 81 -11.26 -2.55 0.97
N HIS A 82 -11.57 -1.79 2.01
CA HIS A 82 -11.08 -2.00 3.39
C HIS A 82 -9.55 -1.88 3.56
N PHE A 83 -8.92 -1.07 2.74
CA PHE A 83 -7.48 -0.84 2.74
C PHE A 83 -7.14 0.63 3.01
N ILE A 84 -6.12 0.88 3.83
CA ILE A 84 -5.57 2.22 4.07
C ILE A 84 -4.08 2.20 3.75
N ILE A 85 -3.60 3.20 3.02
CA ILE A 85 -2.17 3.52 2.89
C ILE A 85 -1.87 4.72 3.77
N PHE A 86 -0.96 4.55 4.72
CA PHE A 86 -0.48 5.64 5.57
C PHE A 86 0.91 6.08 5.11
N LEU A 87 1.04 7.35 4.74
CA LEU A 87 2.32 7.95 4.36
C LEU A 87 2.90 8.65 5.59
N GLN A 88 4.10 8.26 6.00
CA GLN A 88 4.81 8.98 7.05
C GLN A 88 5.23 10.38 6.59
N ASN A 89 5.62 11.22 7.54
CA ASN A 89 6.19 12.53 7.23
C ASN A 89 7.40 12.38 6.29
N GLU A 90 7.58 13.35 5.40
CA GLU A 90 8.70 13.40 4.44
C GLU A 90 8.75 12.24 3.42
N VAL A 91 7.61 11.56 3.20
CA VAL A 91 7.44 10.66 2.06
C VAL A 91 7.29 11.48 0.78
N VAL A 92 8.09 11.14 -0.23
CA VAL A 92 7.97 11.66 -1.60
C VAL A 92 7.54 10.50 -2.49
N ILE A 93 6.35 10.61 -3.07
CA ILE A 93 5.87 9.67 -4.09
C ILE A 93 6.24 10.21 -5.46
N LEU A 94 6.99 9.42 -6.21
CA LEU A 94 7.31 9.65 -7.61
C LEU A 94 6.46 8.68 -8.44
N THR A 95 5.86 9.18 -9.52
CA THR A 95 5.09 8.36 -10.44
C THR A 95 5.91 8.07 -11.68
N SER A 96 5.78 6.86 -12.22
CA SER A 96 6.39 6.50 -13.49
C SER A 96 5.91 7.39 -14.63
N GLN A 97 6.84 7.69 -15.54
CA GLN A 97 6.58 8.42 -16.78
C GLN A 97 6.29 7.49 -17.96
N ASP A 98 6.41 6.17 -17.78
CA ASP A 98 6.07 5.21 -18.83
C ASP A 98 4.54 5.11 -18.95
N GLU A 99 3.99 5.50 -20.10
CA GLU A 99 2.56 5.42 -20.38
C GLU A 99 2.02 3.98 -20.31
N LEU A 100 2.86 2.97 -20.56
CA LEU A 100 2.47 1.56 -20.48
C LEU A 100 2.14 1.12 -19.04
N GLU A 101 2.64 1.84 -18.04
CA GLU A 101 2.38 1.58 -16.62
C GLU A 101 1.07 2.23 -16.12
N TRP A 102 0.37 2.96 -17.00
CA TRP A 102 -0.91 3.64 -16.75
C TRP A 102 -2.01 3.09 -17.67
N PRO A 103 -2.49 1.86 -17.45
CA PRO A 103 -3.52 1.26 -18.29
C PRO A 103 -4.81 2.08 -18.22
N LEU A 104 -5.47 2.21 -19.37
CA LEU A 104 -6.79 2.85 -19.46
C LEU A 104 -7.79 2.08 -18.60
N LEU A 105 -8.38 2.76 -17.63
CA LEU A 105 -9.43 2.17 -16.80
C LEU A 105 -10.71 2.01 -17.61
N HIS A 106 -11.38 0.87 -17.43
CA HIS A 106 -12.73 0.70 -17.98
C HIS A 106 -13.67 1.73 -17.36
N VAL A 107 -14.42 2.42 -18.21
CA VAL A 107 -15.45 3.36 -17.76
C VAL A 107 -16.44 2.60 -16.87
N LEU A 108 -16.55 3.03 -15.62
CA LEU A 108 -17.48 2.44 -14.67
C LEU A 108 -18.91 2.74 -15.12
N ALA A 109 -19.81 1.77 -14.94
CA ALA A 109 -21.22 1.91 -15.34
C ALA A 109 -21.92 3.12 -14.69
N SER A 110 -21.40 3.61 -13.55
CA SER A 110 -21.87 4.81 -12.85
C SER A 110 -21.58 6.13 -13.55
N TYR A 111 -20.75 6.15 -14.61
CA TYR A 111 -20.32 7.40 -15.28
C TYR A 111 -21.29 7.86 -16.37
N GLY A 112 -22.50 7.30 -16.44
CA GLY A 112 -23.56 7.70 -17.37
C GLY A 112 -23.21 7.38 -18.82
N ARG A 113 -23.65 6.22 -19.30
CA ARG A 113 -23.73 5.95 -20.74
C ARG A 113 -25.05 6.43 -21.31
#